data_AF-A0A4R0NIM5-F1
#
_entry.id   AF-A0A4R0NIM5-F1
#
_cell.length_a   1.000
_cell.length_b   1.000
_cell.length_c   1.000
_cell.angle_alpha   90.00
_cell.angle_beta   90.00
_cell.angle_gamma   90.00
#
_symmetry.space_group_name_H-M   'P 1'
#
loop_
_entity.id
_entity.type
_entity.pdbx_description
1 polymer ?
#
loop_
_entity_poly.entity_id
_entity_poly.type
_entity_poly.pdbx_seq_one_letter_code
_entity_poly.pdbx_strand_id
1 'polypeptide(L)' 'MAVLHKKEEKIEVVLSKLPKDYTDKQFVDMFIQLYSKDWGKIKANYIKQSQDKEPGTIITMPKPEIYLKNILEVYLKNAQ' A
#
# COMPACT_ATOMS: atom_id res chain seq x y z
N MET A 1 -13.80 1.94 9.25
CA MET A 1 -13.25 3.01 8.39
C MET A 1 -12.09 2.42 7.57
N ALA A 2 -12.28 2.19 6.28
CA ALA A 2 -11.18 1.72 5.43
C ALA A 2 -10.17 2.87 5.25
N VAL A 3 -8.90 2.64 5.61
CA VAL A 3 -7.82 3.64 5.50
C VAL A 3 -7.60 4.07 4.04
N LEU A 4 -7.91 3.18 3.09
CA LEU A 4 -7.86 3.43 1.66
C LEU A 4 -9.23 3.16 1.02
N HIS A 5 -9.92 4.23 0.62
CA HIS A 5 -11.18 4.14 -0.11
C HIS A 5 -10.90 3.90 -1.61
N LYS A 6 -11.69 3.03 -2.26
CA LYS A 6 -11.52 2.66 -3.69
C LYS A 6 -10.10 2.16 -4.03
N LYS A 7 -9.58 1.25 -3.20
CA LYS A 7 -8.21 0.71 -3.34
C LYS A 7 -7.96 0.05 -4.71
N GLU A 8 -8.97 -0.62 -5.27
CA GLU A 8 -8.89 -1.31 -6.56
C GLU A 8 -8.76 -0.32 -7.72
N GLU A 9 -9.64 0.68 -7.82
CA GLU A 9 -9.55 1.73 -8.84
C GLU A 9 -8.20 2.47 -8.80
N LYS A 10 -7.66 2.73 -7.60
CA LYS A 10 -6.35 3.39 -7.46
C LYS A 10 -5.22 2.51 -7.98
N ILE A 11 -5.30 1.20 -7.74
CA ILE A 11 -4.32 0.23 -8.25
C ILE A 11 -4.39 0.20 -9.77
N GLU A 12 -5.58 0.14 -10.37
CA GLU A 12 -5.76 0.18 -11.83
C GLU A 12 -5.15 1.42 -12.48
N VAL A 13 -5.37 2.60 -11.88
CA VAL A 13 -4.81 3.85 -12.39
C VAL A 13 -3.28 3.82 -12.33
N VAL A 14 -2.71 3.31 -11.23
CA VAL A 14 -1.25 3.17 -11.07
C VAL A 14 -0.69 2.19 -12.08
N LEU A 15 -1.31 1.01 -12.22
CA LEU A 15 -0.92 -0.02 -13.18
C LEU A 15 -1.01 0.47 -14.62
N SER A 16 -2.03 1.25 -14.97
CA SER A 16 -2.19 1.85 -16.29
C SER A 16 -1.08 2.84 -16.65
N LYS A 17 -0.38 3.40 -15.65
CA LYS A 17 0.78 4.29 -15.86
C LYS A 17 2.12 3.57 -15.83
N LEU A 18 2.14 2.29 -15.45
CA LEU A 18 3.35 1.51 -15.33
C LEU A 18 3.60 0.70 -16.61
N PRO A 19 4.87 0.46 -16.98
CA PRO A 19 5.21 -0.42 -18.09
C PRO A 19 4.80 -1.87 -17.78
N LYS A 20 4.62 -2.72 -18.78
CA LYS A 20 4.24 -4.14 -18.59
C LYS A 20 5.19 -4.94 -17.69
N ASP A 21 6.47 -4.57 -17.64
CA ASP A 21 7.52 -5.23 -16.85
C ASP A 21 7.90 -4.38 -15.62
N TYR A 22 6.89 -3.80 -14.96
CA TYR A 22 7.13 -2.96 -13.79
C TYR A 22 7.57 -3.79 -12.59
N THR A 23 8.41 -3.18 -11.74
CA THR A 23 8.79 -3.78 -10.45
C THR A 23 7.87 -3.30 -9.33
N ASP A 24 7.75 -4.08 -8.25
CA ASP A 24 6.98 -3.65 -7.07
C ASP A 24 7.41 -2.28 -6.54
N LYS A 25 8.71 -1.97 -6.65
CA LYS A 25 9.26 -0.69 -6.21
C LYS A 25 8.72 0.45 -7.07
N GLN A 26 8.65 0.26 -8.39
CA GLN A 26 8.05 1.24 -9.30
C GLN A 26 6.56 1.40 -9.04
N PHE A 27 5.86 0.31 -8.71
CA PHE A 27 4.46 0.38 -8.30
C PHE A 27 4.28 1.23 -7.04
N VAL A 28 5.06 0.96 -5.99
CA VAL A 28 5.02 1.74 -4.75
C VAL A 28 5.37 3.21 -5.02
N ASP A 29 6.42 3.50 -5.80
CA ASP A 29 6.82 4.86 -6.11
C ASP A 29 5.73 5.62 -6.89
N MET A 30 5.17 5.00 -7.93
CA MET A 30 4.07 5.57 -8.71
C MET A 30 2.82 5.79 -7.84
N PHE A 31 2.50 4.85 -6.95
CA PHE A 31 1.41 5.01 -6.00
C PHE A 31 1.65 6.20 -5.07
N ILE A 32 2.88 6.37 -4.57
CA ILE A 32 3.26 7.52 -3.73
C ILE A 32 3.14 8.82 -4.52
N GLN A 33 3.55 8.85 -5.79
CA GLN A 33 3.46 10.03 -6.65
C GLN A 33 2.01 10.43 -6.92
N LEU A 34 1.13 9.47 -7.27
CA LEU A 34 -0.27 9.73 -7.59
C LEU A 34 -1.14 9.95 -6.35
N TYR A 35 -0.85 9.23 -5.27
CA TYR A 35 -1.67 9.17 -4.06
C TYR A 35 -0.87 9.47 -2.79
N SER A 36 0.00 10.50 -2.83
CA SER A 36 0.83 10.92 -1.69
C SER A 36 0.01 11.18 -0.41
N LYS A 37 -1.21 11.73 -0.54
CA LYS A 37 -2.13 11.94 0.59
C LYS A 37 -2.56 10.61 1.24
N ASP A 38 -2.91 9.61 0.44
CA ASP A 38 -3.27 8.28 0.96
C ASP A 38 -2.05 7.57 1.54
N TRP A 39 -0.89 7.69 0.90
CA TRP A 39 0.37 7.17 1.44
C TRP A 39 0.70 7.75 2.82
N GLY A 40 0.47 9.06 3.01
CA GLY A 40 0.58 9.71 4.31
C GLY A 40 -0.33 9.09 5.35
N LYS A 41 -1.58 8.77 5.00
CA LYS A 41 -2.53 8.09 5.90
C LYS A 41 -2.10 6.67 6.25
N ILE A 42 -1.62 5.90 5.27
CA ILE A 42 -1.12 4.53 5.49
C ILE A 42 0.07 4.56 6.45
N LYS A 43 1.03 5.46 6.23
CA LYS A 43 2.18 5.65 7.12
C LYS A 43 1.78 6.11 8.50
N ALA A 44 0.90 7.11 8.61
CA ALA A 44 0.43 7.60 9.90
C ALA A 44 -0.30 6.52 10.69
N ASN A 45 -1.13 5.71 10.03
CA ASN A 45 -1.81 4.57 10.67
C ASN A 45 -0.82 3.49 11.12
N TYR A 46 0.19 3.19 10.30
CA TYR A 46 1.26 2.26 10.67
C TYR A 46 2.05 2.76 11.88
N ILE A 47 2.48 4.02 11.88
CA ILE A 47 3.22 4.63 13.00
C ILE A 47 2.35 4.63 14.25
N LYS A 48 1.09 5.07 14.15
CA LYS A 48 0.16 5.10 15.28
C LYS A 48 0.00 3.72 15.91
N GLN A 49 -0.19 2.67 15.10
CA GLN A 49 -0.27 1.31 15.62
C GLN A 49 1.07 0.78 16.13
N SER A 50 2.19 1.19 15.52
CA SER A 50 3.52 0.81 15.99
C SER A 50 3.88 1.47 17.32
N GLN A 51 3.38 2.68 17.58
CA GLN A 51 3.59 3.42 18.83
C GLN A 51 2.66 2.94 19.95
N ASP A 52 1.47 2.46 19.60
CA ASP A 52 0.48 1.91 20.55
C ASP A 52 0.91 0.55 21.12
N LYS A 53 1.81 -0.16 20.42
CA LYS A 53 2.37 -1.43 20.91
C LYS A 53 3.50 -1.20 21.92
N GLU A 54 3.45 -1.97 23.00
CA GLU A 54 4.51 -1.98 24.01
C GLU A 54 5.86 -2.35 23.38
N PRO A 55 6.96 -1.63 23.72
CA PRO A 55 8.29 -1.95 23.22
C PRO A 55 8.69 -3.37 23.64
N GLY A 56 8.95 -4.23 22.65
CA GLY A 56 9.19 -5.67 22.84
C GLY A 56 8.11 -6.56 22.23
N THR A 57 6.97 -6.00 21.84
CA THR A 57 5.91 -6.73 21.15
C THR A 57 6.20 -6.85 19.65
N ILE A 58 6.01 -8.06 19.09
CA ILE A 58 6.15 -8.29 17.65
C ILE A 58 5.10 -7.46 16.90
N ILE A 59 5.58 -6.59 16.01
CA ILE A 59 4.72 -5.83 15.10
C ILE A 59 4.19 -6.82 14.05
N THR A 60 2.95 -7.27 14.23
CA THR A 60 2.24 -8.14 13.28
C THR A 60 1.83 -7.43 12.00
N MET A 61 1.88 -6.10 12.00
CA MET A 61 1.40 -5.28 10.89
C MET A 61 2.52 -5.11 9.85
N PRO A 62 2.27 -5.41 8.57
CA PRO A 62 3.27 -5.26 7.53
C PRO A 62 3.67 -3.80 7.37
N LYS A 63 4.92 -3.57 6.98
CA LYS A 63 5.40 -2.23 6.59
C LYS A 63 4.48 -1.65 5.50
N PRO A 64 4.29 -0.32 5.44
CA PRO A 64 3.43 0.33 4.44
C PRO A 64 3.68 -0.12 2.99
N GLU A 65 4.94 -0.37 2.63
CA GLU A 65 5.33 -0.87 1.30
C GLU A 65 4.85 -2.31 1.07
N ILE A 66 5.04 -3.20 2.06
CA ILE A 66 4.56 -4.59 1.99
C ILE A 66 3.03 -4.63 1.98
N TYR A 67 2.38 -3.73 2.71
CA TYR A 67 0.93 -3.58 2.65
C TYR A 67 0.45 -3.27 1.23
N LEU A 68 1.07 -2.29 0.55
CA LEU A 68 0.74 -1.99 -0.85
C LEU A 68 1.00 -3.17 -1.79
N LYS A 69 2.13 -3.87 -1.63
CA LYS A 69 2.42 -5.09 -2.40
C LYS A 69 1.37 -6.16 -2.20
N ASN A 70 0.95 -6.43 -0.97
CA ASN A 70 -0.07 -7.42 -0.68
C ASN A 70 -1.42 -7.06 -1.31
N ILE A 71 -1.80 -5.78 -1.32
CA ILE A 71 -3.04 -5.36 -2.00
C ILE A 71 -2.90 -5.57 -3.50
N LEU A 72 -1.75 -5.22 -4.09
CA LEU A 72 -1.49 -5.46 -5.51
C LEU A 72 -1.56 -6.95 -5.84
N GLU A 73 -0.92 -7.82 -5.07
CA GLU A 73 -0.93 -9.27 -5.29
C GLU A 73 -2.36 -9.84 -5.23
N VAL A 74 -3.14 -9.43 -4.22
CA VAL A 74 -4.56 -9.81 -4.11
C VAL A 74 -5.36 -9.28 -5.30
N TYR A 75 -5.10 -8.05 -5.74
CA TYR A 75 -5.76 -7.46 -6.90
C TYR A 75 -5.46 -8.26 -8.18
N LEU A 76 -4.19 -8.57 -8.45
CA LEU A 76 -3.76 -9.36 -9.60
C LEU A 76 -4.35 -10.77 -9.57
N LYS A 77 -4.45 -11.38 -8.37
CA LYS A 77 -5.05 -12.70 -8.19
C LYS A 77 -6.56 -12.71 -8.43
N ASN A 78 -7.27 -11.63 -8.07
CA ASN A 78 -8.70 -11.49 -8.29
C ASN A 78 -9.06 -11.03 -9.71
N ALA A 79 -8.12 -10.39 -10.41
CA ALA A 79 -8.27 -9.98 -11.81
C ALA A 79 -8.07 -11.13 -12.82
N GLN A 80 -7.80 -12.35 -12.33
CA GLN A 80 -7.53 -13.55 -13.12
C GLN A 80 -8.75 -14.49 -13.20
#